data_AF-A0AAU9IQP3-F1
#
_entry.id   AF-A0AAU9IQP3-F1
#
_cell.length_a   1.000
_cell.length_b   1.000
_cell.length_c   1.000
_cell.angle_alpha   90.00
_cell.angle_beta   90.00
_cell.angle_gamma   90.00
#
_symmetry.space_group_name_H-M   'P 1'
#
loop_
_entity.id
_entity.type
_entity.pdbx_description
1 polymer ?
#
loop_
_entity_poly.entity_id
_entity_poly.type
_entity_poly.pdbx_seq_one_letter_code
_entity_poly.pdbx_strand_id
1 'polypeptide(L)'
;MILGGILVGNLLHSTVSSLDKAVALQIRNISIAVILMKAGLGLDVQKLKASSAGILRLSIIPQALEASAIAVLSYLIFDMSWAFGYAMGFMIAAVSPAVLIPCLSELIREGYGLGSGIPSILMAANSLDNVIAIACNFNLVFGVLLNIGLGGSGDSLIFGDNNTVYYTSIGPIIVFGGIIAGLILGKFYSLLVKLNDWIKGIITALVSYGLVFVASYLSISGLGYLGVVISSTLAAAKWGKDSTAKVARVITLIWNVFQYALFGLVGTTFYFPQLAGDTVGKCCAIIVAGSLVRIAAAYYSVSWCKLTNKEKGFVGIAWLPKATIQAALGGVLLAKAQSDDNYKQYKDDGLIILTGSVFSILLTAPIGSILLTLFGPRLLQKSANEFETSKEAFAPLRESEASAQSIPITREKRMSEEYIEHKKYYYMSSEDLVRSDIDSMMRNSV
;
A
#
# COMPACT_ATOMS: atom_id res chain seq x y z
N MET A 1 -17.54 7.45 -2.98
CA MET A 1 -17.53 5.97 -2.80
C MET A 1 -17.89 5.60 -1.36
N ILE A 2 -17.10 6.02 -0.37
CA ILE A 2 -17.41 5.77 1.07
C ILE A 2 -18.79 6.29 1.47
N LEU A 3 -19.13 7.54 1.14
CA LEU A 3 -20.47 8.10 1.40
C LEU A 3 -21.61 7.30 0.75
N GLY A 4 -21.38 6.73 -0.44
CA GLY A 4 -22.35 5.86 -1.11
C GLY A 4 -22.57 4.56 -0.33
N GLY A 5 -21.48 3.94 0.16
CA GLY A 5 -21.58 2.77 1.04
C GLY A 5 -22.27 3.08 2.36
N ILE A 6 -22.04 4.27 2.95
CA ILE A 6 -22.73 4.75 4.14
C ILE A 6 -24.24 4.85 3.90
N LEU A 7 -24.65 5.49 2.81
CA LEU A 7 -26.05 5.66 2.45
C LEU A 7 -26.74 4.29 2.29
N VAL A 8 -26.11 3.38 1.55
CA VAL A 8 -26.64 2.03 1.36
C VAL A 8 -26.70 1.25 2.69
N GLY A 9 -25.66 1.34 3.52
CA GLY A 9 -25.59 0.67 4.83
C GLY A 9 -26.67 1.12 5.83
N ASN A 10 -27.05 2.40 5.78
CA ASN A 10 -28.04 2.96 6.71
C ASN A 10 -29.47 2.94 6.16
N LEU A 11 -29.67 3.10 4.84
CA LEU A 11 -31.01 3.09 4.22
C LEU A 11 -31.51 1.68 3.92
N LEU A 12 -30.63 0.76 3.51
CA LEU A 12 -30.96 -0.63 3.15
C LEU A 12 -30.34 -1.62 4.15
N HIS A 13 -30.49 -1.31 5.44
CA HIS A 13 -29.85 -2.06 6.52
C HIS A 13 -30.15 -3.57 6.46
N SER A 14 -31.40 -3.95 6.14
CA SER A 14 -31.84 -5.35 6.07
C SER A 14 -31.12 -6.16 4.98
N THR A 15 -30.84 -5.55 3.82
CA THR A 15 -30.10 -6.20 2.72
C THR A 15 -28.60 -6.26 3.02
N VAL A 16 -28.05 -5.21 3.65
CA VAL A 16 -26.62 -5.16 3.99
C VAL A 16 -26.28 -6.10 5.14
N SER A 17 -27.14 -6.24 6.15
CA SER A 17 -26.96 -7.20 7.24
C SER A 17 -27.02 -8.66 6.77
N SER A 18 -27.64 -8.92 5.62
CA SER A 18 -27.68 -10.25 4.99
C SER A 18 -26.45 -10.59 4.14
N LEU A 19 -25.56 -9.60 3.89
CA LEU A 19 -24.32 -9.85 3.17
C LEU A 19 -23.41 -10.73 4.02
N ASP A 20 -22.95 -11.84 3.44
CA ASP A 20 -22.02 -12.72 4.11
C ASP A 20 -20.71 -11.99 4.44
N LYS A 21 -20.39 -11.93 5.74
CA LYS A 21 -19.16 -11.32 6.26
C LYS A 21 -17.91 -11.98 5.66
N ALA A 22 -17.98 -13.27 5.33
CA ALA A 22 -16.87 -13.99 4.70
C ALA A 22 -16.60 -13.45 3.29
N VAL A 23 -17.64 -13.20 2.49
CA VAL A 23 -17.50 -12.62 1.13
C VAL A 23 -16.92 -11.21 1.21
N ALA A 24 -17.42 -10.38 2.14
CA ALA A 24 -16.91 -9.02 2.34
C ALA A 24 -15.41 -9.02 2.73
N LEU A 25 -14.99 -9.97 3.58
CA LEU A 25 -13.59 -10.12 3.97
C LEU A 25 -12.70 -10.51 2.77
N GLN A 26 -13.15 -11.43 1.92
CA GLN A 26 -12.40 -11.85 0.73
C GLN A 26 -12.24 -10.70 -0.28
N ILE A 27 -13.31 -9.94 -0.53
CA ILE A 27 -13.23 -8.76 -1.43
C ILE A 27 -12.24 -7.73 -0.90
N ARG A 28 -12.21 -7.49 0.42
CA ARG A 28 -11.22 -6.61 1.07
C ARG A 28 -9.80 -7.12 0.85
N ASN A 29 -9.55 -8.41 1.07
CA ASN A 29 -8.24 -9.04 0.87
C ASN A 29 -7.74 -8.94 -0.56
N ILE A 30 -8.60 -9.21 -1.56
CA ILE A 30 -8.25 -9.05 -2.99
C ILE A 30 -7.88 -7.60 -3.28
N SER A 31 -8.71 -6.66 -2.82
CA SER A 31 -8.50 -5.24 -3.08
C SER A 31 -7.18 -4.74 -2.49
N ILE A 32 -6.86 -5.12 -1.25
CA ILE A 32 -5.60 -4.78 -0.59
C ILE A 32 -4.39 -5.39 -1.32
N ALA A 33 -4.49 -6.66 -1.74
CA ALA A 33 -3.43 -7.31 -2.51
C ALA A 33 -3.13 -6.55 -3.82
N VAL A 34 -4.18 -6.15 -4.55
CA VAL A 34 -4.05 -5.45 -5.83
C VAL A 34 -3.41 -4.06 -5.64
N ILE A 35 -3.82 -3.27 -4.65
CA ILE A 35 -3.23 -1.93 -4.43
C ILE A 35 -1.78 -2.00 -3.94
N LEU A 36 -1.44 -2.98 -3.11
CA LEU A 36 -0.07 -3.18 -2.64
C LEU A 36 0.85 -3.66 -3.76
N MET A 37 0.35 -4.52 -4.64
CA MET A 37 1.06 -4.91 -5.86
C MET A 37 1.30 -3.69 -6.76
N LYS A 38 0.29 -2.82 -6.95
CA LYS A 38 0.44 -1.57 -7.69
C LYS A 38 1.51 -0.67 -7.06
N ALA A 39 1.54 -0.57 -5.73
CA ALA A 39 2.55 0.19 -5.00
C ALA A 39 3.95 -0.36 -5.28
N GLY A 40 4.17 -1.67 -5.12
CA GLY A 40 5.49 -2.28 -5.31
C GLY A 40 6.02 -2.20 -6.74
N LEU A 41 5.14 -2.26 -7.76
CA LEU A 41 5.54 -2.05 -9.16
C LEU A 41 6.01 -0.62 -9.45
N GLY A 42 5.61 0.36 -8.63
CA GLY A 42 6.01 1.77 -8.75
C GLY A 42 7.26 2.17 -7.98
N LEU A 43 7.93 1.21 -7.30
CA LEU A 43 9.07 1.48 -6.44
C LEU A 43 10.41 1.40 -7.19
N ASP A 44 11.28 2.39 -6.94
CA ASP A 44 12.66 2.39 -7.42
C ASP A 44 13.62 1.86 -6.34
N VAL A 45 14.11 0.63 -6.53
CA VAL A 45 14.98 -0.06 -5.57
C VAL A 45 16.27 0.70 -5.27
N GLN A 46 16.84 1.44 -6.23
CA GLN A 46 18.08 2.17 -6.02
C GLN A 46 17.86 3.37 -5.08
N LYS A 47 16.79 4.14 -5.32
CA LYS A 47 16.40 5.26 -4.45
C LYS A 47 16.00 4.77 -3.05
N LEU A 48 15.37 3.60 -2.95
CA LEU A 48 15.03 2.98 -1.66
C LEU A 48 16.26 2.57 -0.86
N LYS A 49 17.26 1.94 -1.47
CA LYS A 49 18.48 1.52 -0.77
C LYS A 49 19.23 2.73 -0.18
N ALA A 50 19.30 3.82 -0.93
CA ALA A 50 19.94 5.07 -0.49
C ALA A 50 19.24 5.71 0.72
N SER A 51 17.91 5.55 0.84
CA SER A 51 17.10 6.19 1.88
C SER A 51 16.54 5.20 2.92
N SER A 52 17.08 3.99 2.99
CA SER A 52 16.60 2.89 3.86
C SER A 52 16.46 3.27 5.33
N ALA A 53 17.44 4.00 5.88
CA ALA A 53 17.39 4.49 7.25
C ALA A 53 16.25 5.50 7.48
N GLY A 54 15.95 6.35 6.48
CA GLY A 54 14.84 7.31 6.53
C GLY A 54 13.49 6.61 6.47
N ILE A 55 13.36 5.60 5.60
CA ILE A 55 12.16 4.76 5.47
C ILE A 55 11.85 4.07 6.82
N LEU A 56 12.86 3.48 7.47
CA LEU A 56 12.67 2.80 8.75
C LEU A 56 12.21 3.76 9.85
N ARG A 57 12.85 4.94 9.95
CA ARG A 57 12.46 5.97 10.93
C ARG A 57 11.04 6.47 10.69
N LEU A 58 10.68 6.74 9.43
CA LEU A 58 9.35 7.22 9.06
C LEU A 58 8.25 6.17 9.29
N SER A 59 8.60 4.89 9.25
CA SER A 59 7.65 3.79 9.51
C SER A 59 7.45 3.56 11.02
N ILE A 60 8.50 3.66 11.84
CA ILE A 60 8.43 3.32 13.26
C ILE A 60 8.05 4.53 14.14
N ILE A 61 8.75 5.65 13.98
CA ILE A 61 8.69 6.76 14.94
C ILE A 61 7.29 7.43 14.97
N PRO A 62 6.69 7.83 13.83
CA PRO A 62 5.39 8.50 13.83
C PRO A 62 4.29 7.58 14.34
N GLN A 63 4.35 6.31 13.97
CA GLN A 63 3.39 5.31 14.38
C GLN A 63 3.44 5.05 15.88
N ALA A 64 4.64 4.85 16.44
CA ALA A 64 4.82 4.64 17.87
C ALA A 64 4.34 5.84 18.69
N LEU A 65 4.72 7.06 18.29
CA LEU A 65 4.34 8.28 19.00
C LEU A 65 2.83 8.55 18.93
N GLU A 66 2.20 8.35 17.77
CA GLU A 66 0.73 8.47 17.65
C GLU A 66 0.01 7.41 18.47
N ALA A 67 0.46 6.14 18.41
CA ALA A 67 -0.14 5.06 19.17
C ALA A 67 -0.02 5.31 20.68
N SER A 68 1.14 5.75 21.18
CA SER A 68 1.34 6.13 22.57
C SER A 68 0.50 7.34 22.97
N ALA A 69 0.42 8.38 22.13
CA ALA A 69 -0.41 9.55 22.40
C ALA A 69 -1.90 9.17 22.51
N ILE A 70 -2.40 8.34 21.59
CA ILE A 70 -3.77 7.83 21.64
C ILE A 70 -3.98 6.96 22.87
N ALA A 71 -3.03 6.08 23.22
CA ALA A 71 -3.14 5.23 24.40
C ALA A 71 -3.24 6.05 25.70
N VAL A 72 -2.39 7.08 25.86
CA VAL A 72 -2.43 7.99 27.01
C VAL A 72 -3.76 8.74 27.05
N LEU A 73 -4.22 9.26 25.92
CA LEU A 73 -5.50 9.98 25.86
C LEU A 73 -6.70 9.06 26.13
N SER A 74 -6.67 7.83 25.64
CA SER A 74 -7.72 6.84 25.91
C SER A 74 -7.77 6.45 27.38
N TYR A 75 -6.62 6.30 28.03
CA TYR A 75 -6.54 6.09 29.48
C TYR A 75 -7.14 7.28 30.25
N LEU A 76 -6.79 8.52 29.87
CA LEU A 76 -7.24 9.72 30.59
C LEU A 76 -8.71 10.12 30.35
N ILE A 77 -9.27 9.80 29.17
CA ILE A 77 -10.62 10.26 28.76
C ILE A 77 -11.68 9.19 28.99
N PHE A 78 -11.31 7.92 28.82
CA PHE A 78 -12.24 6.79 28.87
C PHE A 78 -11.95 5.82 30.02
N ASP A 79 -10.93 6.08 30.86
CA ASP A 79 -10.49 5.19 31.94
C ASP A 79 -10.22 3.75 31.46
N MET A 80 -9.83 3.59 30.18
CA MET A 80 -9.55 2.30 29.57
C MET A 80 -8.21 1.73 30.03
N SER A 81 -8.09 0.41 30.07
CA SER A 81 -6.82 -0.26 30.36
C SER A 81 -5.71 0.11 29.35
N TRP A 82 -4.45 0.05 29.77
CA TRP A 82 -3.33 0.40 28.89
C TRP A 82 -3.28 -0.50 27.66
N ALA A 83 -3.61 -1.78 27.84
CA ALA A 83 -3.77 -2.75 26.79
C ALA A 83 -4.78 -2.29 25.71
N PHE A 84 -6.01 -1.92 26.11
CA PHE A 84 -7.01 -1.47 25.14
C PHE A 84 -6.66 -0.11 24.54
N GLY A 85 -6.04 0.79 25.32
CA GLY A 85 -5.51 2.07 24.82
C GLY A 85 -4.46 1.88 23.72
N TYR A 86 -3.48 1.00 23.91
CA TYR A 86 -2.48 0.68 22.88
C TYR A 86 -3.08 -0.08 21.70
N ALA A 87 -4.06 -0.96 21.93
CA ALA A 87 -4.77 -1.63 20.84
C ALA A 87 -5.49 -0.61 19.95
N MET A 88 -6.18 0.35 20.57
CA MET A 88 -6.80 1.47 19.87
C MET A 88 -5.76 2.33 19.14
N GLY A 89 -4.67 2.66 19.82
CA GLY A 89 -3.58 3.48 19.29
C GLY A 89 -2.93 2.89 18.05
N PHE A 90 -2.45 1.64 18.10
CA PHE A 90 -1.82 0.99 16.95
C PHE A 90 -2.79 0.75 15.78
N MET A 91 -4.08 0.55 16.08
CA MET A 91 -5.11 0.40 15.06
C MET A 91 -5.36 1.74 14.34
N ILE A 92 -5.53 2.82 15.10
CA ILE A 92 -5.76 4.16 14.53
C ILE A 92 -4.50 4.65 13.82
N ALA A 93 -3.31 4.42 14.35
CA ALA A 93 -2.04 4.93 13.81
C ALA A 93 -1.62 4.34 12.46
N ALA A 94 -2.35 3.36 11.92
CA ALA A 94 -2.02 2.75 10.64
C ALA A 94 -2.46 3.61 9.45
N VAL A 95 -1.55 3.91 8.52
CA VAL A 95 -1.85 4.73 7.32
C VAL A 95 -2.37 3.88 6.18
N SER A 96 -3.40 4.36 5.49
CA SER A 96 -4.04 3.56 4.45
C SER A 96 -3.30 3.62 3.10
N PRO A 97 -2.88 2.46 2.55
CA PRO A 97 -2.34 2.40 1.20
C PRO A 97 -3.40 2.75 0.15
N ALA A 98 -4.68 2.49 0.43
CA ALA A 98 -5.77 2.68 -0.53
C ALA A 98 -6.02 4.15 -0.88
N VAL A 99 -5.65 5.09 0.01
CA VAL A 99 -5.75 6.53 -0.22
C VAL A 99 -4.41 7.11 -0.64
N LEU A 100 -3.34 6.73 0.06
CA LEU A 100 -2.01 7.31 -0.16
C LEU A 100 -1.41 6.89 -1.51
N ILE A 101 -1.46 5.60 -1.86
CA ILE A 101 -0.79 5.08 -3.07
C ILE A 101 -1.37 5.67 -4.35
N PRO A 102 -2.70 5.78 -4.55
CA PRO A 102 -3.25 6.44 -5.74
C PRO A 102 -2.83 7.91 -5.86
N CYS A 103 -2.86 8.67 -4.76
CA CYS A 103 -2.42 10.07 -4.76
C CYS A 103 -0.95 10.22 -5.13
N LEU A 104 -0.07 9.40 -4.54
CA LEU A 104 1.36 9.42 -4.87
C LEU A 104 1.64 8.92 -6.29
N SER A 105 0.87 7.93 -6.77
CA SER A 105 0.99 7.43 -8.14
C SER A 105 0.63 8.51 -9.16
N GLU A 106 -0.36 9.35 -8.88
CA GLU A 106 -0.71 10.46 -9.78
C GLU A 106 0.39 11.55 -9.77
N LEU A 107 0.93 11.88 -8.59
CA LEU A 107 2.06 12.81 -8.49
C LEU A 107 3.30 12.33 -9.26
N ILE A 108 3.59 11.02 -9.24
CA ILE A 108 4.65 10.40 -10.05
C ILE A 108 4.37 10.57 -11.55
N ARG A 109 3.13 10.34 -11.99
CA ARG A 109 2.74 10.52 -13.41
C ARG A 109 2.91 11.96 -13.85
N GLU A 110 2.57 12.91 -12.99
CA GLU A 110 2.71 14.34 -13.25
C GLU A 110 4.15 14.87 -13.10
N GLY A 111 5.08 14.04 -12.65
CA GLY A 111 6.51 14.38 -12.53
C GLY A 111 6.90 15.12 -11.24
N TYR A 112 6.05 15.11 -10.21
CA TYR A 112 6.32 15.78 -8.95
C TYR A 112 7.15 14.90 -8.00
N GLY A 113 8.22 15.47 -7.43
CA GLY A 113 9.02 14.83 -6.38
C GLY A 113 9.89 13.66 -6.83
N LEU A 114 10.05 13.45 -8.15
CA LEU A 114 10.85 12.35 -8.71
C LEU A 114 12.36 12.51 -8.42
N GLY A 115 12.87 13.75 -8.46
CA GLY A 115 14.28 14.04 -8.16
C GLY A 115 14.68 13.70 -6.73
N SER A 116 13.83 14.05 -5.76
CA SER A 116 14.04 13.73 -4.33
C SER A 116 13.60 12.31 -3.95
N GLY A 117 12.90 11.60 -4.84
CA GLY A 117 12.41 10.23 -4.60
C GLY A 117 11.33 10.12 -3.51
N ILE A 118 10.70 11.24 -3.12
CA ILE A 118 9.78 11.30 -1.98
C ILE A 118 8.58 10.37 -2.19
N PRO A 119 7.86 10.39 -3.33
CA PRO A 119 6.75 9.46 -3.53
C PRO A 119 7.15 7.99 -3.33
N SER A 120 8.33 7.58 -3.81
CA SER A 120 8.83 6.21 -3.62
C SER A 120 9.18 5.90 -2.15
N ILE A 121 9.82 6.83 -1.44
CA ILE A 121 10.09 6.71 0.01
C ILE A 121 8.77 6.56 0.77
N LEU A 122 7.76 7.37 0.46
CA LEU A 122 6.46 7.34 1.11
C LEU A 122 5.69 6.05 0.81
N MET A 123 5.69 5.57 -0.43
CA MET A 123 5.05 4.30 -0.78
C MET A 123 5.69 3.10 -0.05
N ALA A 124 7.03 3.08 0.05
CA ALA A 124 7.75 2.02 0.75
C ALA A 124 7.57 2.09 2.27
N ALA A 125 7.69 3.29 2.86
CA ALA A 125 7.49 3.48 4.29
C ALA A 125 6.05 3.16 4.71
N ASN A 126 5.05 3.56 3.91
CA ASN A 126 3.66 3.17 4.15
C ASN A 126 3.48 1.63 4.15
N SER A 127 4.20 0.92 3.29
CA SER A 127 4.11 -0.55 3.25
C SER A 127 4.67 -1.20 4.53
N LEU A 128 5.79 -0.67 5.06
CA LEU A 128 6.35 -1.13 6.33
C LEU A 128 5.49 -0.70 7.53
N ASP A 129 4.97 0.53 7.56
CA ASP A 129 4.05 1.05 8.57
C ASP A 129 2.82 0.13 8.72
N ASN A 130 2.22 -0.29 7.59
CA ASN A 130 1.09 -1.22 7.60
C ASN A 130 1.43 -2.61 8.17
N VAL A 131 2.65 -3.10 7.91
CA VAL A 131 3.10 -4.40 8.43
C VAL A 131 3.34 -4.34 9.92
N ILE A 132 4.00 -3.27 10.39
CA ILE A 132 4.22 -3.01 11.82
C ILE A 132 2.87 -2.84 12.52
N ALA A 133 1.94 -2.09 11.93
CA ALA A 133 0.59 -1.91 12.45
C ALA A 133 -0.11 -3.24 12.67
N ILE A 134 -0.13 -4.09 11.64
CA ILE A 134 -0.80 -5.40 11.71
C ILE A 134 -0.09 -6.31 12.71
N ALA A 135 1.24 -6.37 12.69
CA ALA A 135 2.01 -7.22 13.60
C ALA A 135 1.83 -6.80 15.07
N CYS A 136 2.01 -5.52 15.39
CA CYS A 136 1.86 -5.00 16.74
C CYS A 136 0.40 -5.08 17.20
N ASN A 137 -0.56 -4.69 16.36
CA ASN A 137 -1.98 -4.73 16.73
C ASN A 137 -2.47 -6.16 16.94
N PHE A 138 -2.10 -7.10 16.07
CA PHE A 138 -2.45 -8.50 16.23
C PHE A 138 -1.89 -9.06 17.54
N ASN A 139 -0.60 -8.84 17.84
CA ASN A 139 -0.01 -9.29 19.10
C ASN A 139 -0.72 -8.71 20.32
N LEU A 140 -1.09 -7.43 20.26
CA LEU A 140 -1.67 -6.73 21.40
C LEU A 140 -3.14 -7.09 21.58
N VAL A 141 -3.96 -7.07 20.53
CA VAL A 141 -5.38 -7.45 20.59
C VAL A 141 -5.54 -8.93 20.90
N PHE A 142 -4.84 -9.80 20.17
CA PHE A 142 -4.94 -11.25 20.39
C PHE A 142 -4.33 -11.67 21.73
N GLY A 143 -3.19 -11.07 22.12
CA GLY A 143 -2.58 -11.27 23.43
C GLY A 143 -3.55 -10.92 24.55
N VAL A 144 -4.14 -9.72 24.50
CA VAL A 144 -5.12 -9.22 25.49
C VAL A 144 -6.34 -10.11 25.56
N LEU A 145 -6.92 -10.47 24.41
CA LEU A 145 -8.05 -11.37 24.37
C LEU A 145 -7.71 -12.74 24.99
N LEU A 146 -6.58 -13.34 24.64
CA LEU A 146 -6.20 -14.63 25.21
C LEU A 146 -5.92 -14.57 26.71
N ASN A 147 -5.27 -13.51 27.18
CA ASN A 147 -5.00 -13.34 28.62
C ASN A 147 -6.32 -13.25 29.41
N ILE A 148 -7.27 -12.46 28.92
CA ILE A 148 -8.63 -12.38 29.49
C ILE A 148 -9.32 -13.75 29.45
N GLY A 149 -9.23 -14.47 28.32
CA GLY A 149 -9.80 -15.80 28.18
C GLY A 149 -9.19 -16.87 29.09
N LEU A 150 -7.94 -16.67 29.53
CA LEU A 150 -7.24 -17.52 30.49
C LEU A 150 -7.47 -17.08 31.95
N GLY A 151 -8.35 -16.10 32.20
CA GLY A 151 -8.68 -15.59 33.54
C GLY A 151 -7.74 -14.52 34.08
N GLY A 152 -6.82 -14.00 33.25
CA GLY A 152 -5.95 -12.87 33.58
C GLY A 152 -6.63 -11.51 33.43
N SER A 153 -6.09 -10.49 34.08
CA SER A 153 -6.52 -9.09 33.87
C SER A 153 -5.87 -8.51 32.62
N GLY A 154 -6.62 -7.68 31.87
CA GLY A 154 -6.16 -7.10 30.60
C GLY A 154 -4.83 -6.33 30.67
N ASP A 155 -4.43 -5.84 31.84
CA ASP A 155 -3.17 -5.12 32.06
C ASP A 155 -1.93 -6.02 32.26
N SER A 156 -2.11 -7.31 32.57
CA SER A 156 -1.01 -8.21 32.94
C SER A 156 -0.02 -8.51 31.79
N LEU A 157 -0.42 -8.27 30.53
CA LEU A 157 0.44 -8.48 29.36
C LEU A 157 1.60 -7.48 29.22
N ILE A 158 1.43 -6.25 29.73
CA ILE A 158 2.44 -5.20 29.56
C ILE A 158 3.53 -5.32 30.62
N PHE A 159 3.21 -5.87 31.81
CA PHE A 159 4.09 -5.84 32.98
C PHE A 159 4.41 -7.19 33.64
N GLY A 160 3.93 -8.34 33.16
CA GLY A 160 4.50 -9.65 33.54
C GLY A 160 3.64 -10.87 33.27
N ASP A 161 4.16 -11.85 32.52
CA ASP A 161 4.49 -13.21 33.00
C ASP A 161 5.14 -14.03 31.85
N ASN A 162 5.75 -15.18 32.15
CA ASN A 162 6.55 -16.02 31.22
C ASN A 162 5.85 -16.46 29.90
N ASN A 163 4.53 -16.24 29.76
CA ASN A 163 3.77 -16.53 28.55
C ASN A 163 3.80 -15.40 27.50
N THR A 164 4.34 -14.22 27.84
CA THR A 164 4.51 -13.06 26.94
C THR A 164 5.46 -13.35 25.77
N VAL A 165 6.33 -14.37 25.89
CA VAL A 165 7.30 -14.77 24.87
C VAL A 165 6.63 -15.35 23.63
N TYR A 166 5.55 -16.13 23.78
CA TYR A 166 4.87 -16.77 22.64
C TYR A 166 4.12 -15.74 21.78
N TYR A 167 3.46 -14.77 22.41
CA TYR A 167 2.68 -13.73 21.71
C TYR A 167 3.56 -12.60 21.13
N THR A 168 4.71 -12.31 21.74
CA THR A 168 5.69 -11.35 21.19
C THR A 168 6.39 -11.90 19.95
N SER A 169 6.44 -13.23 19.78
CA SER A 169 7.16 -13.90 18.68
C SER A 169 6.45 -13.87 17.33
N ILE A 170 5.12 -13.67 17.30
CA ILE A 170 4.33 -13.67 16.04
C ILE A 170 4.69 -12.45 15.18
N GLY A 171 4.95 -11.29 15.78
CA GLY A 171 5.31 -10.07 15.06
C GLY A 171 6.57 -10.23 14.19
N PRO A 172 7.71 -10.66 14.76
CA PRO A 172 8.89 -11.00 13.99
C PRO A 172 8.64 -12.07 12.92
N ILE A 173 7.85 -13.11 13.22
CA ILE A 173 7.50 -14.16 12.24
C ILE A 173 6.76 -13.58 11.03
N ILE A 174 5.80 -12.66 11.25
CA ILE A 174 5.09 -11.96 10.17
C ILE A 174 6.09 -11.21 9.26
N VAL A 175 7.01 -10.47 9.85
CA VAL A 175 7.99 -9.65 9.12
C VAL A 175 8.98 -10.54 8.37
N PHE A 176 9.66 -11.46 9.06
CA PHE A 176 10.64 -12.35 8.44
C PHE A 176 10.00 -13.28 7.41
N GLY A 177 8.85 -13.86 7.74
CA GLY A 177 8.09 -14.70 6.82
C GLY A 177 7.64 -13.94 5.57
N GLY A 178 7.24 -12.67 5.71
CA GLY A 178 6.83 -11.84 4.58
C GLY A 178 8.00 -11.47 3.68
N ILE A 179 9.17 -11.20 4.25
CA ILE A 179 10.42 -10.98 3.50
C ILE A 179 10.79 -12.25 2.73
N ILE A 180 10.82 -13.40 3.39
CA ILE A 180 11.19 -14.68 2.77
C ILE A 180 10.21 -15.02 1.64
N ALA A 181 8.90 -14.97 1.90
CA ALA A 181 7.87 -15.23 0.90
C ALA A 181 7.98 -14.25 -0.29
N GLY A 182 8.18 -12.97 -0.02
CA GLY A 182 8.37 -11.94 -1.05
C GLY A 182 9.61 -12.17 -1.91
N LEU A 183 10.74 -12.61 -1.32
CA LEU A 183 11.96 -12.93 -2.07
C LEU A 183 11.79 -14.19 -2.93
N ILE A 184 11.12 -15.22 -2.42
CA ILE A 184 10.83 -16.45 -3.17
C ILE A 184 9.92 -16.12 -4.37
N LEU A 185 8.82 -15.41 -4.14
CA LEU A 185 7.90 -15.02 -5.20
C LEU A 185 8.53 -14.04 -6.21
N GLY A 186 9.33 -13.08 -5.75
CA GLY A 186 10.03 -12.17 -6.65
C GLY A 186 11.06 -12.88 -7.52
N LYS A 187 11.73 -13.93 -7.01
CA LYS A 187 12.55 -14.83 -7.84
C LYS A 187 11.70 -15.60 -8.84
N PHE A 188 10.54 -16.12 -8.43
CA PHE A 188 9.61 -16.80 -9.33
C PHE A 188 9.15 -15.87 -10.47
N TYR A 189 8.81 -14.61 -10.18
CA TYR A 189 8.44 -13.62 -11.18
C TYR A 189 9.57 -13.25 -12.13
N SER A 190 10.83 -13.38 -11.70
CA SER A 190 11.99 -13.21 -12.60
C SER A 190 12.07 -14.29 -13.70
N LEU A 191 11.44 -15.45 -13.51
CA LEU A 191 11.34 -16.48 -14.56
C LEU A 191 10.32 -16.11 -15.64
N LEU A 192 9.36 -15.22 -15.33
CA LEU A 192 8.29 -14.80 -16.24
C LEU A 192 8.73 -13.73 -17.25
N VAL A 193 10.01 -13.32 -17.26
CA VAL A 193 10.55 -12.25 -18.14
C VAL A 193 10.20 -12.49 -19.61
N LYS A 194 10.21 -13.76 -20.07
CA LYS A 194 9.97 -14.15 -21.47
C LYS A 194 8.49 -14.12 -21.90
N LEU A 195 7.54 -13.97 -20.97
CA LEU A 195 6.11 -14.00 -21.29
C LEU A 195 5.58 -12.65 -21.80
N ASN A 196 4.40 -12.66 -22.41
CA ASN A 196 3.67 -11.45 -22.77
C ASN A 196 3.31 -10.63 -21.51
N ASP A 197 3.41 -9.30 -21.60
CA ASP A 197 3.23 -8.40 -20.45
C ASP A 197 1.81 -8.49 -19.83
N TRP A 198 0.78 -8.76 -20.63
CA TRP A 198 -0.57 -9.02 -20.13
C TRP A 198 -0.67 -10.28 -19.28
N ILE A 199 -0.01 -11.36 -19.72
CA ILE A 199 0.03 -12.64 -19.01
C ILE A 199 0.84 -12.49 -17.72
N LYS A 200 1.97 -11.76 -17.76
CA LYS A 200 2.74 -11.41 -16.55
C LYS A 200 1.86 -10.73 -15.52
N GLY A 201 1.08 -9.72 -15.91
CA GLY A 201 0.19 -9.00 -15.00
C GLY A 201 -0.86 -9.88 -14.34
N ILE A 202 -1.53 -10.75 -15.12
CA ILE A 202 -2.55 -11.66 -14.60
C ILE A 202 -1.94 -12.69 -13.64
N ILE A 203 -0.82 -13.33 -14.02
CA ILE A 203 -0.13 -14.31 -13.15
C ILE A 203 0.31 -13.65 -11.85
N THR A 204 0.88 -12.45 -11.93
CA THR A 204 1.33 -11.71 -10.74
C THR A 204 0.17 -11.40 -9.81
N ALA A 205 -0.98 -10.98 -10.36
CA ALA A 205 -2.19 -10.72 -9.58
C ALA A 205 -2.73 -11.98 -8.89
N LEU A 206 -2.82 -13.10 -9.62
CA LEU A 206 -3.33 -14.37 -9.08
C LEU A 206 -2.44 -14.94 -7.98
N VAL A 207 -1.12 -14.96 -8.20
CA VAL A 207 -0.15 -15.47 -7.23
C VAL A 207 -0.09 -14.57 -5.99
N SER A 208 -0.15 -13.25 -6.17
CA SER A 208 -0.20 -12.28 -5.06
C SER A 208 -1.46 -12.46 -4.21
N TYR A 209 -2.62 -12.65 -4.85
CA TYR A 209 -3.86 -12.97 -4.13
C TYR A 209 -3.76 -14.32 -3.42
N GLY A 210 -3.21 -15.35 -4.06
CA GLY A 210 -2.99 -16.66 -3.44
C GLY A 210 -2.16 -16.56 -2.16
N LEU A 211 -1.09 -15.76 -2.17
CA LEU A 211 -0.29 -15.52 -0.96
C LEU A 211 -1.12 -14.87 0.15
N VAL A 212 -1.89 -13.82 -0.16
CA VAL A 212 -2.75 -13.14 0.83
C VAL A 212 -3.85 -14.06 1.34
N PHE A 213 -4.41 -14.92 0.49
CA PHE A 213 -5.44 -15.88 0.86
C PHE A 213 -4.89 -16.91 1.86
N VAL A 214 -3.74 -17.52 1.56
CA VAL A 214 -3.07 -18.46 2.49
C VAL A 214 -2.70 -17.77 3.80
N ALA A 215 -2.15 -16.56 3.72
CA ALA A 215 -1.81 -15.76 4.90
C ALA A 215 -3.04 -15.42 5.75
N SER A 216 -4.17 -15.08 5.12
CA SER A 216 -5.43 -14.81 5.81
C SER A 216 -6.02 -16.06 6.44
N TYR A 217 -5.90 -17.22 5.80
CA TYR A 217 -6.35 -18.50 6.36
C TYR A 217 -5.56 -18.88 7.62
N LEU A 218 -4.25 -18.60 7.62
CA LEU A 218 -3.38 -18.82 8.77
C LEU A 218 -3.50 -17.74 9.85
N SER A 219 -4.37 -16.74 9.70
CA SER A 219 -4.48 -15.56 10.59
C SER A 219 -3.20 -14.70 10.68
N ILE A 220 -2.33 -14.76 9.67
CA ILE A 220 -1.06 -14.03 9.55
C ILE A 220 -1.12 -13.14 8.30
N SER A 221 -2.22 -12.42 8.09
CA SER A 221 -2.47 -11.65 6.84
C SER A 221 -1.40 -10.62 6.51
N GLY A 222 -0.74 -10.04 7.54
CA GLY A 222 0.37 -9.10 7.39
C GLY A 222 1.56 -9.65 6.60
N LEU A 223 1.82 -10.96 6.70
CA LEU A 223 2.87 -11.65 5.94
C LEU A 223 2.59 -11.59 4.45
N GLY A 224 1.33 -11.85 4.08
CA GLY A 224 0.88 -11.82 2.69
C GLY A 224 1.02 -10.44 2.09
N TYR A 225 0.57 -9.41 2.81
CA TYR A 225 0.68 -8.02 2.36
C TYR A 225 2.13 -7.59 2.14
N LEU A 226 3.04 -7.89 3.08
CA LEU A 226 4.46 -7.59 2.93
C LEU A 226 5.08 -8.34 1.74
N GLY A 227 4.78 -9.64 1.63
CA GLY A 227 5.29 -10.48 0.55
C GLY A 227 4.86 -10.00 -0.83
N VAL A 228 3.62 -9.49 -0.99
CA VAL A 228 3.15 -8.89 -2.25
C VAL A 228 3.95 -7.64 -2.62
N VAL A 229 4.20 -6.73 -1.69
CA VAL A 229 4.99 -5.50 -1.98
C VAL A 229 6.43 -5.86 -2.36
N ILE A 230 7.08 -6.74 -1.61
CA ILE A 230 8.47 -7.14 -1.88
C ILE A 230 8.58 -7.88 -3.21
N SER A 231 7.69 -8.83 -3.47
CA SER A 231 7.71 -9.63 -4.71
C SER A 231 7.45 -8.78 -5.95
N SER A 232 6.49 -7.85 -5.90
CA SER A 232 6.20 -6.92 -6.99
C SER A 232 7.33 -5.91 -7.23
N THR A 233 7.98 -5.43 -6.16
CA THR A 233 9.17 -4.56 -6.27
C THR A 233 10.35 -5.28 -6.92
N LEU A 234 10.61 -6.53 -6.51
CA LEU A 234 11.69 -7.33 -7.09
C LEU A 234 11.39 -7.70 -8.56
N ALA A 235 10.12 -7.96 -8.89
CA ALA A 235 9.68 -8.18 -10.26
C ALA A 235 9.89 -6.94 -11.13
N ALA A 236 9.51 -5.76 -10.65
CA ALA A 236 9.73 -4.47 -11.33
C ALA A 236 11.22 -4.22 -11.63
N ALA A 237 12.09 -4.52 -10.67
CA ALA A 237 13.54 -4.39 -10.85
C ALA A 237 14.11 -5.35 -11.92
N LYS A 238 13.46 -6.49 -12.18
CA LYS A 238 13.93 -7.51 -13.13
C LYS A 238 13.31 -7.39 -14.52
N TRP A 239 12.08 -6.91 -14.64
CA TRP A 239 11.39 -6.79 -15.93
C TRP A 239 11.78 -5.55 -16.75
N GLY A 240 12.50 -4.58 -16.15
CA GLY A 240 12.83 -3.33 -16.81
C GLY A 240 11.66 -2.34 -16.82
N LYS A 241 11.93 -1.07 -17.14
CA LYS A 241 10.96 0.03 -17.00
C LYS A 241 9.73 -0.15 -17.89
N ASP A 242 9.90 -0.56 -19.14
CA ASP A 242 8.81 -0.63 -20.13
C ASP A 242 7.82 -1.77 -19.85
N SER A 243 8.31 -2.98 -19.57
CA SER A 243 7.44 -4.11 -19.19
C SER A 243 6.77 -3.87 -17.84
N THR A 244 7.47 -3.25 -16.88
CA THR A 244 6.87 -2.91 -15.57
C THR A 244 5.73 -1.91 -15.73
N ALA A 245 5.89 -0.89 -16.57
CA ALA A 245 4.83 0.07 -16.87
C ALA A 245 3.59 -0.59 -17.48
N LYS A 246 3.78 -1.50 -18.44
CA LYS A 246 2.68 -2.27 -19.04
C LYS A 246 1.97 -3.16 -18.02
N VAL A 247 2.71 -3.88 -17.18
CA VAL A 247 2.13 -4.70 -16.10
C VAL A 247 1.37 -3.83 -15.09
N ALA A 248 1.95 -2.70 -14.68
CA ALA A 248 1.31 -1.75 -13.77
C ALA A 248 -0.01 -1.18 -14.34
N ARG A 249 -0.11 -1.02 -15.67
CA ARG A 249 -1.37 -0.65 -16.33
C ARG A 249 -2.44 -1.73 -16.18
N VAL A 250 -2.09 -3.01 -16.38
CA VAL A 250 -3.02 -4.13 -16.16
C VAL A 250 -3.50 -4.16 -14.72
N ILE A 251 -2.57 -4.02 -13.76
CA ILE A 251 -2.93 -3.98 -12.33
C ILE A 251 -3.81 -2.77 -12.00
N THR A 252 -3.58 -1.63 -12.65
CA THR A 252 -4.42 -0.42 -12.48
C THR A 252 -5.84 -0.65 -12.99
N LEU A 253 -6.01 -1.36 -14.10
CA LEU A 253 -7.34 -1.72 -14.61
C LEU A 253 -8.09 -2.61 -13.60
N ILE A 254 -7.41 -3.60 -13.03
CA ILE A 254 -7.97 -4.47 -11.98
C ILE A 254 -8.34 -3.63 -10.74
N TRP A 255 -7.44 -2.77 -10.29
CA TRP A 255 -7.69 -1.87 -9.16
C TRP A 255 -8.90 -0.97 -9.38
N ASN A 256 -9.10 -0.45 -10.59
CA ASN A 256 -10.22 0.44 -10.89
C ASN A 256 -11.58 -0.23 -10.65
N VAL A 257 -11.67 -1.56 -10.75
CA VAL A 257 -12.88 -2.31 -10.37
C VAL A 257 -12.95 -2.50 -8.85
N PHE A 258 -11.87 -2.99 -8.25
CA PHE A 258 -11.83 -3.33 -6.82
C PHE A 258 -11.91 -2.12 -5.88
N GLN A 259 -11.48 -0.93 -6.29
CA GLN A 259 -11.60 0.27 -5.46
C GLN A 259 -13.05 0.58 -5.10
N TYR A 260 -14.01 0.37 -6.03
CA TYR A 260 -15.43 0.62 -5.76
C TYR A 260 -15.97 -0.37 -4.75
N ALA A 261 -15.61 -1.64 -4.89
CA ALA A 261 -16.00 -2.68 -3.96
C ALA A 261 -15.40 -2.43 -2.56
N LEU A 262 -14.10 -2.11 -2.47
CA LEU A 262 -13.43 -1.85 -1.20
C LEU A 262 -14.05 -0.66 -0.46
N PHE A 263 -14.11 0.52 -1.09
CA PHE A 263 -14.60 1.73 -0.42
C PHE A 263 -16.12 1.68 -0.17
N GLY A 264 -16.88 0.98 -1.01
CA GLY A 264 -18.30 0.70 -0.76
C GLY A 264 -18.50 -0.18 0.48
N LEU A 265 -17.79 -1.31 0.58
CA LEU A 265 -17.86 -2.24 1.71
C LEU A 265 -17.31 -1.68 3.02
N VAL A 266 -16.35 -0.77 2.95
CA VAL A 266 -15.92 0.00 4.13
C VAL A 266 -17.07 0.93 4.56
N GLY A 267 -17.70 1.62 3.61
CA GLY A 267 -18.85 2.49 3.84
C GLY A 267 -20.04 1.80 4.52
N THR A 268 -20.36 0.57 4.14
CA THR A 268 -21.50 -0.19 4.70
C THR A 268 -21.29 -0.64 6.14
N THR A 269 -20.04 -0.62 6.64
CA THR A 269 -19.73 -1.00 8.03
C THR A 269 -20.17 0.08 9.02
N PHE A 270 -20.48 1.30 8.55
CA PHE A 270 -20.81 2.43 9.39
C PHE A 270 -22.33 2.46 9.70
N TYR A 271 -22.69 2.05 10.92
CA TYR A 271 -24.06 2.09 11.44
C TYR A 271 -24.18 3.11 12.58
N PHE A 272 -24.83 4.24 12.32
CA PHE A 272 -24.89 5.39 13.25
C PHE A 272 -25.79 5.23 14.50
N PRO A 273 -26.89 4.46 14.50
CA PRO A 273 -27.81 4.41 15.65
C PRO A 273 -27.23 3.84 16.95
N GLN A 274 -26.06 3.19 16.92
CA GLN A 274 -25.42 2.60 18.10
C GLN A 274 -24.45 3.55 18.83
N LEU A 275 -24.30 4.80 18.37
CA LEU A 275 -23.26 5.70 18.84
C LEU A 275 -23.82 6.84 19.70
N ALA A 276 -23.40 6.89 20.96
CA ALA A 276 -23.66 8.03 21.84
C ALA A 276 -22.84 9.25 21.37
N GLY A 277 -23.49 10.40 21.20
CA GLY A 277 -22.87 11.63 20.69
C GLY A 277 -21.68 12.13 21.53
N ASP A 278 -21.70 11.91 22.85
CA ASP A 278 -20.61 12.28 23.76
C ASP A 278 -19.33 11.46 23.49
N THR A 279 -19.47 10.14 23.31
CA THR A 279 -18.36 9.23 22.96
C THR A 279 -17.75 9.59 21.60
N VAL A 280 -18.58 10.01 20.65
CA VAL A 280 -18.12 10.46 19.33
C VAL A 280 -17.24 11.70 19.45
N GLY A 281 -17.68 12.71 20.22
CA GLY A 281 -16.91 13.93 20.43
C GLY A 281 -15.53 13.66 21.02
N LYS A 282 -15.47 12.81 22.07
CA LYS A 282 -14.24 12.38 22.71
C LYS A 282 -13.31 11.63 21.74
N CYS A 283 -13.83 10.67 20.98
CA CYS A 283 -13.06 9.94 19.96
C CYS A 283 -12.47 10.89 18.90
N CYS A 284 -13.26 11.84 18.40
CA CYS A 284 -12.79 12.84 17.43
C CYS A 284 -11.64 13.68 18.00
N ALA A 285 -11.73 14.11 19.25
CA ALA A 285 -10.66 14.87 19.92
C ALA A 285 -9.36 14.05 19.99
N ILE A 286 -9.44 12.77 20.38
CA ILE A 286 -8.27 11.86 20.43
C ILE A 286 -7.65 11.68 19.05
N ILE A 287 -8.48 11.48 18.01
CA ILE A 287 -8.00 11.29 16.63
C ILE A 287 -7.27 12.54 16.13
N VAL A 288 -7.81 13.73 16.41
CA VAL A 288 -7.17 15.00 16.02
C VAL A 288 -5.85 15.18 16.76
N ALA A 289 -5.84 15.00 18.08
CA ALA A 289 -4.62 15.13 18.89
C ALA A 289 -3.54 14.13 18.45
N GLY A 290 -3.90 12.85 18.27
CA GLY A 290 -2.98 11.82 17.76
C GLY A 290 -2.45 12.15 16.36
N SER A 291 -3.32 12.62 15.46
CA SER A 291 -2.91 13.00 14.10
C SER A 291 -1.96 14.20 14.08
N LEU A 292 -2.10 15.16 15.00
CA LEU A 292 -1.15 16.27 15.16
C LEU A 292 0.22 15.79 15.63
N VAL A 293 0.25 14.89 16.62
CA VAL A 293 1.50 14.24 17.06
C VAL A 293 2.14 13.50 15.89
N ARG A 294 1.34 12.79 15.08
CA ARG A 294 1.83 12.07 13.90
C ARG A 294 2.47 12.99 12.86
N ILE A 295 1.82 14.11 12.52
CA ILE A 295 2.36 15.09 11.56
C ILE A 295 3.72 15.60 12.04
N ALA A 296 3.81 15.98 13.33
CA ALA A 296 5.04 16.46 13.92
C ALA A 296 6.13 15.38 13.91
N ALA A 297 5.81 14.16 14.35
CA ALA A 297 6.73 13.04 14.37
C ALA A 297 7.24 12.66 12.97
N ALA A 298 6.36 12.65 11.96
CA ALA A 298 6.72 12.40 10.57
C ALA A 298 7.68 13.48 10.05
N TYR A 299 7.41 14.76 10.34
CA TYR A 299 8.31 15.87 9.98
C TYR A 299 9.72 15.71 10.60
N TYR A 300 9.80 15.35 11.89
CA TYR A 300 11.09 15.12 12.56
C TYR A 300 11.79 13.85 12.09
N SER A 301 11.05 12.77 11.80
CA SER A 301 11.63 11.50 11.36
C SER A 301 12.46 11.62 10.07
N VAL A 302 12.08 12.55 9.19
CA VAL A 302 12.73 12.81 7.90
C VAL A 302 13.66 14.02 7.95
N SER A 303 13.84 14.65 9.12
CA SER A 303 14.70 15.83 9.25
C SER A 303 16.18 15.58 8.96
N TRP A 304 16.63 14.33 9.09
CA TRP A 304 17.98 13.88 8.73
C TRP A 304 18.14 13.46 7.27
N CYS A 305 17.04 13.38 6.50
CA CYS A 305 17.12 13.21 5.06
C CYS A 305 17.44 14.57 4.42
N LYS A 306 18.17 14.56 3.30
CA LYS A 306 18.51 15.78 2.52
C LYS A 306 17.27 16.33 1.78
N LEU A 307 16.17 16.56 2.50
CA LEU A 307 14.91 17.11 2.00
C LEU A 307 14.75 18.57 2.42
N THR A 308 14.05 19.34 1.58
CA THR A 308 13.67 20.72 1.88
C THR A 308 12.56 20.78 2.94
N ASN A 309 12.41 21.91 3.62
CA ASN A 309 11.36 22.07 4.65
C ASN A 309 9.93 21.94 4.06
N LYS A 310 9.74 22.30 2.78
CA LYS A 310 8.46 22.13 2.07
C LYS A 310 8.14 20.64 1.87
N GLU A 311 9.13 19.86 1.47
CA GLU A 311 9.01 18.41 1.31
C GLU A 311 8.76 17.70 2.63
N LYS A 312 9.44 18.09 3.72
CA LYS A 312 9.18 17.56 5.07
C LYS A 312 7.73 17.80 5.52
N GLY A 313 7.19 18.99 5.22
CA GLY A 313 5.77 19.29 5.46
C GLY A 313 4.83 18.38 4.67
N PHE A 314 5.16 18.10 3.40
CA PHE A 314 4.40 17.16 2.57
C PHE A 314 4.42 15.74 3.15
N VAL A 315 5.56 15.26 3.67
CA VAL A 315 5.64 13.96 4.35
C VAL A 315 4.68 13.88 5.54
N GLY A 316 4.60 14.93 6.36
CA GLY A 316 3.67 14.98 7.50
C GLY A 316 2.21 14.88 7.07
N ILE A 317 1.82 15.61 6.02
CA ILE A 317 0.47 15.57 5.45
C ILE A 317 0.16 14.19 4.85
N ALA A 318 1.13 13.59 4.17
CA ALA A 318 0.98 12.27 3.54
C ALA A 318 0.70 11.17 4.57
N TRP A 319 1.08 11.35 5.83
CA TRP A 319 0.88 10.40 6.91
C TRP A 319 -0.48 10.53 7.60
N LEU A 320 -1.38 11.41 7.14
CA LEU A 320 -2.72 11.59 7.72
C LEU A 320 -3.76 10.51 7.38
N PRO A 321 -3.90 10.03 6.13
CA PRO A 321 -5.06 9.23 5.73
C PRO A 321 -5.15 7.86 6.43
N LYS A 322 -6.26 7.59 7.12
CA LYS A 322 -6.58 6.28 7.77
C LYS A 322 -7.80 5.64 7.10
N ALA A 323 -7.84 4.32 6.91
CA ALA A 323 -8.98 3.65 6.25
C ALA A 323 -9.15 2.15 6.57
N THR A 324 -8.26 1.30 6.05
CA THR A 324 -8.58 -0.11 5.79
C THR A 324 -8.32 -1.05 6.95
N ILE A 325 -7.27 -0.82 7.73
CA ILE A 325 -6.93 -1.67 8.90
C ILE A 325 -7.97 -1.46 10.01
N GLN A 326 -8.43 -0.21 10.17
CA GLN A 326 -9.44 0.19 11.13
C GLN A 326 -10.80 -0.49 10.85
N ALA A 327 -11.20 -0.59 9.58
CA ALA A 327 -12.45 -1.26 9.19
C ALA A 327 -12.40 -2.78 9.32
N ALA A 328 -11.21 -3.38 9.33
CA ALA A 328 -11.02 -4.83 9.46
C ALA A 328 -10.93 -5.27 10.92
N LEU A 329 -10.20 -4.51 11.76
CA LEU A 329 -9.90 -4.90 13.15
C LEU A 329 -10.78 -4.23 14.19
N GLY A 330 -11.37 -3.06 13.89
CA GLY A 330 -12.13 -2.26 14.87
C GLY A 330 -13.34 -2.97 15.48
N GLY A 331 -13.91 -3.98 14.80
CA GLY A 331 -15.04 -4.76 15.29
C GLY A 331 -14.69 -6.10 15.94
N VAL A 332 -13.42 -6.53 15.91
CA VAL A 332 -13.02 -7.87 16.37
C VAL A 332 -13.20 -8.02 17.88
N LEU A 333 -12.75 -7.02 18.65
CA LEU A 333 -12.91 -7.01 20.10
C LEU A 333 -14.39 -7.01 20.51
N LEU A 334 -15.20 -6.17 19.88
CA LEU A 334 -16.64 -6.11 20.14
C LEU A 334 -17.34 -7.44 19.79
N ALA A 335 -17.00 -8.05 18.66
CA ALA A 335 -17.55 -9.35 18.27
C ALA A 335 -17.21 -10.44 19.28
N LYS A 336 -15.96 -10.46 19.80
CA LYS A 336 -15.54 -11.42 20.82
C LYS A 336 -16.27 -11.17 22.14
N ALA A 337 -16.40 -9.90 22.56
CA ALA A 337 -17.18 -9.47 23.73
C ALA A 337 -18.67 -9.83 23.68
N GLN A 338 -19.25 -9.92 22.47
CA GLN A 338 -20.63 -10.35 22.27
C GLN A 338 -20.81 -11.87 22.25
N SER A 339 -19.78 -12.61 21.83
CA SER A 339 -19.84 -14.06 21.66
C SER A 339 -19.51 -14.87 22.92
N ASP A 340 -18.83 -14.27 23.89
CA ASP A 340 -18.17 -15.00 24.98
C ASP A 340 -18.35 -14.23 26.30
N ASP A 341 -18.94 -14.89 27.30
CA ASP A 341 -19.34 -14.27 28.56
C ASP A 341 -18.16 -13.73 29.36
N ASN A 342 -16.96 -14.28 29.17
CA ASN A 342 -15.73 -13.82 29.83
C ASN A 342 -15.32 -12.41 29.41
N TYR A 343 -15.85 -11.90 28.30
CA TYR A 343 -15.46 -10.63 27.68
C TYR A 343 -16.56 -9.57 27.76
N LYS A 344 -17.71 -9.87 28.37
CA LYS A 344 -18.85 -8.94 28.48
C LYS A 344 -18.48 -7.62 29.16
N GLN A 345 -17.54 -7.64 30.10
CA GLN A 345 -17.04 -6.44 30.79
C GLN A 345 -16.36 -5.45 29.83
N TYR A 346 -15.79 -5.93 28.70
CA TYR A 346 -15.05 -5.10 27.74
C TYR A 346 -15.90 -4.70 26.52
N LYS A 347 -17.22 -4.83 26.61
CA LYS A 347 -18.14 -4.49 25.52
C LYS A 347 -18.08 -2.99 25.19
N ASP A 348 -18.01 -2.14 26.21
CA ASP A 348 -17.97 -0.69 26.06
C ASP A 348 -16.64 -0.24 25.45
N ASP A 349 -15.52 -0.82 25.89
CA ASP A 349 -14.20 -0.63 25.28
C ASP A 349 -14.19 -1.01 23.80
N GLY A 350 -14.80 -2.16 23.46
CA GLY A 350 -14.97 -2.60 22.09
C GLY A 350 -15.80 -1.63 21.24
N LEU A 351 -16.84 -1.01 21.83
CA LEU A 351 -17.66 -0.02 21.15
C LEU A 351 -16.90 1.31 20.94
N ILE A 352 -16.09 1.74 21.91
CA ILE A 352 -15.23 2.93 21.80
C ILE A 352 -14.18 2.72 20.71
N ILE A 353 -13.51 1.56 20.70
CA ILE A 353 -12.51 1.18 19.70
C ILE A 353 -13.11 1.14 18.30
N LEU A 354 -14.31 0.54 18.15
CA LEU A 354 -15.04 0.55 16.89
C LEU A 354 -15.40 1.99 16.47
N THR A 355 -15.91 2.79 17.39
CA THR A 355 -16.29 4.19 17.14
C THR A 355 -15.09 5.02 16.68
N GLY A 356 -13.97 4.95 17.40
CA GLY A 356 -12.73 5.63 17.02
C GLY A 356 -12.21 5.17 15.67
N SER A 357 -12.30 3.88 15.36
CA SER A 357 -11.98 3.35 14.03
C SER A 357 -12.82 4.03 12.97
N VAL A 358 -14.14 4.03 13.13
CA VAL A 358 -15.08 4.59 12.16
C VAL A 358 -14.82 6.08 11.91
N PHE A 359 -14.71 6.88 12.96
CA PHE A 359 -14.49 8.32 12.83
C PHE A 359 -13.10 8.65 12.32
N SER A 360 -12.08 7.84 12.62
CA SER A 360 -10.74 8.04 12.06
C SER A 360 -10.75 7.92 10.54
N ILE A 361 -11.51 6.95 9.99
CA ILE A 361 -11.67 6.77 8.55
C ILE A 361 -12.45 7.95 7.95
N LEU A 362 -13.59 8.28 8.56
CA LEU A 362 -14.51 9.29 8.06
C LEU A 362 -13.87 10.69 7.99
N LEU A 363 -13.07 11.04 8.99
CA LEU A 363 -12.40 12.33 9.07
C LEU A 363 -11.11 12.35 8.24
N THR A 364 -10.21 11.39 8.46
CA THR A 364 -8.84 11.54 7.96
C THR A 364 -8.66 11.12 6.50
N ALA A 365 -9.45 10.18 5.96
CA ALA A 365 -9.31 9.76 4.56
C ALA A 365 -9.68 10.90 3.58
N PRO A 366 -10.84 11.59 3.70
CA PRO A 366 -11.17 12.70 2.81
C PRO A 366 -10.24 13.89 3.01
N ILE A 367 -9.97 14.29 4.26
CA ILE A 367 -9.08 15.41 4.57
C ILE A 367 -7.68 15.13 4.01
N GLY A 368 -7.14 13.95 4.28
CA GLY A 368 -5.81 13.56 3.80
C GLY A 368 -5.72 13.52 2.27
N SER A 369 -6.72 12.99 1.58
CA SER A 369 -6.76 12.99 0.11
C SER A 369 -6.80 14.42 -0.46
N ILE A 370 -7.66 15.29 0.07
CA ILE A 370 -7.77 16.69 -0.36
C ILE A 370 -6.43 17.42 -0.13
N LEU A 371 -5.83 17.26 1.04
CA LEU A 371 -4.56 17.89 1.37
C LEU A 371 -3.43 17.39 0.47
N LEU A 372 -3.35 16.08 0.19
CA LEU A 372 -2.35 15.50 -0.71
C LEU A 372 -2.47 16.06 -2.14
N THR A 373 -3.69 16.16 -2.67
CA THR A 373 -3.92 16.68 -4.03
C THR A 373 -3.65 18.18 -4.12
N LEU A 374 -3.97 18.96 -3.08
CA LEU A 374 -3.74 20.41 -3.09
C LEU A 374 -2.28 20.79 -2.82
N PHE A 375 -1.64 20.13 -1.85
CA PHE A 375 -0.29 20.45 -1.42
C PHE A 375 0.80 19.70 -2.19
N GLY A 376 0.48 18.58 -2.84
CA GLY A 376 1.43 17.84 -3.68
C GLY A 376 2.08 18.74 -4.76
N PRO A 377 1.31 19.36 -5.66
CA PRO A 377 1.85 20.24 -6.70
C PRO A 377 2.53 21.52 -6.16
N ARG A 378 2.16 21.97 -4.95
CA ARG A 378 2.68 23.21 -4.35
C ARG A 378 3.97 23.01 -3.55
N LEU A 379 4.14 21.84 -2.93
CA LEU A 379 5.25 21.54 -2.04
C LEU A 379 6.36 20.73 -2.73
N LEU A 380 6.01 19.93 -3.75
CA LEU A 380 6.97 19.10 -4.49
C LEU A 380 7.49 19.83 -5.73
N GLN A 381 8.79 19.70 -6.00
CA GLN A 381 9.40 20.20 -7.22
C GLN A 381 9.06 19.30 -8.41
N LYS A 382 8.73 19.91 -9.55
CA LYS A 382 8.51 19.20 -10.81
C LYS A 382 9.86 18.94 -11.49
N SER A 383 10.19 17.67 -11.76
CA SER A 383 11.39 17.30 -12.50
C SER A 383 11.08 17.33 -14.00
N ALA A 384 11.67 18.28 -14.75
CA ALA A 384 11.38 18.47 -16.18
C ALA A 384 11.90 17.32 -17.06
N ASN A 385 13.00 16.65 -16.68
CA ASN A 385 13.66 15.63 -17.51
C ASN A 385 13.16 14.19 -17.29
N GLU A 386 12.46 13.88 -16.18
CA GLU A 386 11.87 12.54 -15.92
C GLU A 386 10.37 12.47 -16.31
N PHE A 387 9.75 13.62 -16.65
CA PHE A 387 8.34 13.73 -17.01
C PHE A 387 7.99 13.09 -18.35
N GLU A 388 8.89 13.12 -19.34
CA GLU A 388 8.65 12.48 -20.65
C GLU A 388 8.61 10.95 -20.54
N THR A 389 9.48 10.36 -19.71
CA THR A 389 9.54 8.90 -19.51
C THR A 389 8.36 8.37 -18.68
N SER A 390 7.81 9.15 -17.76
CA SER A 390 6.64 8.75 -16.94
C SER A 390 5.32 8.87 -17.70
N LYS A 391 5.22 9.83 -18.65
CA LYS A 391 4.02 10.04 -19.47
C LYS A 391 3.76 8.84 -20.40
N GLU A 392 4.80 8.27 -21.00
CA GLU A 392 4.70 7.07 -21.84
C GLU A 392 4.30 5.80 -21.05
N ALA A 393 4.74 5.70 -19.79
CA ALA A 393 4.45 4.56 -18.94
C ALA A 393 2.96 4.43 -18.57
N PHE A 394 2.22 5.56 -18.53
CA PHE A 394 0.87 5.61 -17.97
C PHE A 394 -0.17 6.40 -18.79
N ALA A 395 0.06 6.73 -20.06
CA ALA A 395 -0.94 7.41 -20.90
C ALA A 395 -2.15 6.49 -21.27
N PRO A 396 -3.38 7.02 -21.35
CA PRO A 396 -4.53 6.30 -21.92
C PRO A 396 -4.40 6.14 -23.44
N LEU A 397 -4.92 5.02 -23.98
CA LEU A 397 -4.76 4.56 -25.37
C LEU A 397 -5.01 5.64 -26.45
N ARG A 398 -5.92 6.59 -26.21
CA ARG A 398 -6.28 7.64 -27.19
C ARG A 398 -5.17 8.67 -27.45
N GLU A 399 -4.33 8.98 -26.47
CA GLU A 399 -3.27 9.98 -26.68
C GLU A 399 -2.04 9.39 -27.38
N SER A 400 -1.75 8.11 -27.15
CA SER A 400 -0.65 7.39 -27.81
C SER A 400 -0.82 7.29 -29.33
N GLU A 401 -2.06 7.16 -29.81
CA GLU A 401 -2.36 7.11 -31.25
C GLU A 401 -2.43 8.54 -31.85
N ALA A 402 -2.94 9.52 -31.09
CA ALA A 402 -3.03 10.92 -31.53
C ALA A 402 -1.66 11.63 -31.59
N SER A 403 -0.72 11.31 -30.70
CA SER A 403 0.64 11.85 -30.75
C SER A 403 1.50 11.22 -31.85
N ALA A 404 1.20 9.98 -32.26
CA ALA A 404 1.86 9.35 -33.40
C ALA A 404 1.41 9.94 -34.75
N GLN A 405 0.17 10.46 -34.84
CA GLN A 405 -0.38 11.04 -36.07
C GLN A 405 0.00 12.51 -36.33
N SER A 406 0.63 13.20 -35.38
CA SER A 406 0.91 14.65 -35.48
C SER A 406 2.36 15.01 -35.80
N ILE A 407 3.22 14.03 -36.09
CA ILE A 407 4.59 14.28 -36.54
C ILE A 407 4.55 14.78 -38.00
N PRO A 408 5.08 15.97 -38.34
CA PRO A 408 4.98 16.51 -39.69
C PRO A 408 5.78 15.66 -40.69
N ILE A 409 5.10 15.34 -41.80
CA ILE A 409 5.43 14.43 -42.92
C ILE A 409 6.82 14.68 -43.56
N THR A 410 7.50 15.78 -43.23
CA THR A 410 8.81 16.15 -43.78
C THR A 410 9.97 15.31 -43.23
N ARG A 411 9.85 14.76 -42.00
CA ARG A 411 10.95 14.01 -41.35
C ARG A 411 10.96 12.52 -41.74
N GLU A 412 9.79 11.97 -42.07
CA GLU A 412 9.64 10.56 -42.45
C GLU A 412 10.20 10.27 -43.85
N LYS A 413 10.05 11.21 -44.80
CA LYS A 413 10.70 11.12 -46.11
C LYS A 413 12.22 11.12 -46.00
N ARG A 414 12.80 12.00 -45.18
CA ARG A 414 14.25 12.13 -45.02
C ARG A 414 14.87 10.91 -44.31
N MET A 415 14.17 10.32 -43.32
CA MET A 415 14.63 9.07 -42.69
C MET A 415 14.40 7.85 -43.59
N SER A 416 13.38 7.81 -44.44
CA SER A 416 13.17 6.71 -45.37
C SER A 416 14.25 6.65 -46.46
N GLU A 417 14.76 7.81 -46.91
CA GLU A 417 15.86 7.89 -47.87
C GLU A 417 17.21 7.50 -47.23
N GLU A 418 17.51 7.96 -46.02
CA GLU A 418 18.71 7.54 -45.26
C GLU A 418 18.68 6.04 -44.90
N TYR A 419 17.51 5.49 -44.54
CA TYR A 419 17.40 4.07 -44.17
C TYR A 419 17.51 3.14 -45.39
N ILE A 420 17.07 3.59 -46.58
CA ILE A 420 17.25 2.85 -47.83
C ILE A 420 18.71 2.90 -48.30
N GLU A 421 19.40 4.03 -48.12
CA GLU A 421 20.82 4.17 -48.47
C GLU A 421 21.73 3.34 -47.54
N HIS A 422 21.42 3.31 -46.24
CA HIS A 422 22.19 2.53 -45.25
C HIS A 422 21.99 1.01 -45.40
N LYS A 423 20.85 0.57 -45.94
CA LYS A 423 20.58 -0.86 -46.24
C LYS A 423 21.31 -1.33 -47.51
N LYS A 424 21.61 -0.43 -48.45
CA LYS A 424 22.37 -0.76 -49.67
C LYS A 424 23.84 -1.07 -49.38
N TYR A 425 24.42 -0.42 -48.36
CA TYR A 425 25.80 -0.68 -47.93
C TYR A 425 25.98 -1.97 -47.12
N TYR A 426 24.96 -2.42 -46.38
CA TYR A 426 25.07 -3.62 -45.54
C TYR A 426 24.82 -4.94 -46.28
N TYR A 427 24.06 -4.93 -47.38
CA TYR A 427 23.76 -6.14 -48.16
C TYR A 427 24.73 -6.43 -49.31
N MET A 428 25.51 -5.45 -49.78
CA MET A 428 26.53 -5.68 -50.82
C MET A 428 27.80 -6.36 -50.27
N SER A 429 28.10 -6.28 -48.97
CA SER A 429 29.32 -6.88 -48.40
C SER A 429 29.21 -8.39 -48.12
N SER A 430 28.01 -8.95 -48.02
CA SER A 430 27.84 -10.37 -47.62
C SER A 430 27.78 -11.34 -48.81
N GLU A 431 27.31 -10.92 -49.98
CA GLU A 431 27.26 -11.81 -51.17
C GLU A 431 28.63 -11.93 -51.86
N ASP A 432 29.46 -10.87 -51.84
CA ASP A 432 30.78 -10.90 -52.46
C ASP A 432 31.82 -11.71 -51.65
N LEU A 433 31.69 -11.72 -50.31
CA LEU A 433 32.54 -12.55 -49.45
C LEU A 433 32.24 -14.05 -49.57
N VAL A 434 30.96 -14.43 -49.75
CA VAL A 434 30.58 -15.84 -49.94
C VAL A 434 30.93 -16.35 -51.34
N ARG A 435 30.86 -15.49 -52.37
CA ARG A 435 31.29 -15.86 -53.73
C ARG A 435 32.81 -16.02 -53.86
N SER A 436 33.60 -15.21 -53.17
CA SER A 436 35.07 -15.32 -53.16
C SER A 436 35.57 -16.63 -52.52
N ASP A 437 34.95 -17.06 -51.41
CA ASP A 437 35.39 -18.27 -50.70
C ASP A 437 35.03 -19.55 -51.47
N ILE A 438 33.87 -19.59 -52.14
CA ILE A 438 33.44 -20.73 -52.96
C ILE A 438 34.33 -20.88 -54.22
N ASP A 439 34.72 -19.77 -54.85
CA ASP A 439 35.61 -19.78 -56.04
C ASP A 439 37.08 -20.11 -55.72
N SER A 440 37.53 -19.93 -54.47
CA SER A 440 38.86 -20.40 -54.03
C SER A 440 38.88 -21.89 -53.67
N MET A 441 37.75 -22.42 -53.15
CA MET A 441 37.62 -23.83 -52.81
C MET A 441 37.51 -24.72 -54.07
N MET A 442 36.82 -24.24 -55.10
CA MET A 442 36.67 -24.99 -56.38
C MET A 442 37.94 -24.99 -57.24
N ARG A 443 38.91 -24.11 -56.99
CA ARG A 443 40.19 -24.05 -57.75
C ARG A 443 41.31 -24.94 -57.20
N ASN A 444 41.15 -25.50 -56.01
CA ASN A 444 42.16 -26.35 -55.34
C ASN A 444 41.78 -27.85 -55.32
N SER A 445 40.77 -28.27 -56.09
CA SER A 445 40.33 -29.67 -56.21
C SER A 445 40.36 -30.19 -57.65
N VAL A 446 41.47 -29.96 -58.35
CA VAL A 446 41.84 -30.67 -59.60
C VAL A 446 43.17 -31.37 -59.38
#